data_AF-W8YHV2-F1
#
_entry.id   AF-W8YHV2-F1
#
_cell.length_a   1.000
_cell.length_b   1.000
_cell.length_c   1.000
_cell.angle_alpha   90.00
_cell.angle_beta   90.00
_cell.angle_gamma   90.00
#
_symmetry.space_group_name_H-M   'P 1'
#
loop_
_entity.id
_entity.type
_entity.pdbx_description
1 polymer ?
#
loop_
_entity_poly.entity_id
_entity_poly.type
_entity_poly.pdbx_seq_one_letter_code
_entity_poly.pdbx_strand_id
1 'polypeptide(L)'
;MAGRIKGITIEIGGNTQPLQNALKDVNKQSDALAKELKDVERLLKFDPGNVEALAQKQQLLTQQIENTTQKLDKLKAAEQQVQAQFQNGKISEEQYRAFRREIEFTEGSLNGLKNKLGNMKAEQENVASSTRQLETLFRATGKSVDDFAGALGNRLVNAIRNGTATSRQLEQAIGIIGREALGTEADIEKLQRALRSVDAGNSIRQVQNELRELQQEAGRTEKKFEGLKVGLENVIGGIAAGGGMAAAVEKALDMSKLKTKIEIGFDVPESSKKSVEDAVRGISAYGLDAEEALEGVRRQWALNKNVSDEANASFVQSAAVIFNAYAGIDFTELIQETNEIGNELGISQEGALGMADALLKMGFPPEQLDIIAEYGGQLTRAGYNAEEVQAIMAAGVETGTWNIDNLLDGLKEGRVKAAEFGQGVDKAMKEALEGTQISAEQVQKWGQAVANGGKEGSAAMTEIAQALSQVDDETKRNELGVKFFGR
;
A
#
# COMPACT_ATOMS: atom_id res chain seq x y z
N MET A 1 -20.36 -19.66 20.26
CA MET A 1 -19.83 -21.01 19.91
C MET A 1 -20.67 -22.11 20.56
N ALA A 2 -21.89 -22.36 20.08
CA ALA A 2 -22.80 -23.30 20.73
C ALA A 2 -22.79 -24.67 20.03
N GLY A 3 -22.34 -25.72 20.71
CA GLY A 3 -22.77 -27.09 20.40
C GLY A 3 -21.72 -28.16 20.13
N ARG A 4 -20.41 -27.90 20.30
CA ARG A 4 -19.37 -28.89 19.93
C ARG A 4 -19.20 -30.07 20.90
N ILE A 5 -19.57 -29.93 22.17
CA ILE A 5 -19.36 -30.98 23.19
C ILE A 5 -20.69 -31.42 23.83
N LYS A 6 -21.61 -31.95 23.02
CA LYS A 6 -22.89 -32.47 23.52
C LYS A 6 -22.75 -33.91 24.01
N GLY A 7 -23.28 -34.19 25.20
CA GLY A 7 -23.43 -35.55 25.74
C GLY A 7 -22.27 -36.09 26.59
N ILE A 8 -21.22 -35.30 26.83
CA ILE A 8 -20.14 -35.68 27.76
C ILE A 8 -20.56 -35.32 29.19
N THR A 9 -20.61 -36.30 30.09
CA THR A 9 -20.87 -36.09 31.53
C THR A 9 -19.56 -36.16 32.30
N ILE A 10 -19.28 -35.20 33.17
CA ILE A 10 -18.05 -35.18 33.97
C ILE A 10 -18.38 -34.95 35.44
N GLU A 11 -17.51 -35.44 36.30
CA GLU A 11 -17.62 -35.22 37.74
C GLU A 11 -16.68 -34.08 38.15
N ILE A 12 -17.25 -32.97 38.64
CA ILE A 12 -16.50 -31.83 39.19
C ILE A 12 -16.93 -31.67 40.65
N GLY A 13 -16.00 -31.87 41.59
CA GLY A 13 -16.25 -31.65 43.02
C GLY A 13 -17.33 -32.57 43.62
N GLY A 14 -17.44 -33.83 43.15
CA GLY A 14 -18.43 -34.80 43.64
C GLY A 14 -19.80 -34.72 42.97
N ASN A 15 -20.00 -33.82 41.99
CA ASN A 15 -21.25 -33.67 41.25
C ASN A 15 -21.05 -34.07 39.79
N THR A 16 -21.86 -35.02 39.31
CA THR A 16 -21.84 -35.50 37.92
C THR A 16 -22.80 -34.66 37.08
N GLN A 17 -22.26 -33.80 36.21
CA GLN A 17 -23.06 -32.97 35.31
C GLN A 17 -22.51 -33.00 33.89
N PRO A 18 -23.34 -32.71 32.86
CA PRO A 18 -22.86 -32.50 31.51
C PRO A 18 -21.74 -31.43 31.47
N LEU A 19 -20.63 -31.71 30.80
CA LEU A 19 -19.52 -30.77 30.59
C LEU A 19 -20.02 -29.45 29.97
N GLN A 20 -21.05 -29.50 29.13
CA GLN A 20 -21.72 -28.32 28.60
C GLN A 20 -22.28 -27.40 29.71
N ASN A 21 -22.80 -27.97 30.80
CA ASN A 21 -23.29 -27.19 31.94
C ASN A 21 -22.14 -26.58 32.74
N ALA A 22 -21.04 -27.33 32.93
CA ALA A 22 -19.85 -26.84 33.63
C ALA A 22 -19.17 -25.64 32.91
N LEU A 23 -19.33 -25.55 31.59
CA LEU A 23 -18.82 -24.47 30.75
C LEU A 23 -19.84 -23.35 30.48
N LYS A 24 -21.09 -23.47 30.96
CA LYS A 24 -22.19 -22.57 30.60
C LYS A 24 -21.88 -21.10 30.94
N ASP A 25 -21.45 -20.84 32.17
CA ASP A 25 -21.22 -19.47 32.64
C ASP A 25 -20.02 -18.83 31.95
N VAL A 26 -18.93 -19.60 31.78
CA VAL A 26 -17.71 -19.18 31.08
C VAL A 26 -18.01 -18.85 29.62
N ASN A 27 -18.84 -19.65 28.94
CA ASN A 27 -19.26 -19.36 27.57
C ASN A 27 -20.16 -18.11 27.51
N LYS A 28 -21.11 -17.96 28.44
CA LYS A 28 -21.98 -16.78 28.51
C LYS A 28 -21.18 -15.50 28.73
N GLN A 29 -20.19 -15.54 29.62
CA GLN A 29 -19.29 -14.42 29.87
C GLN A 29 -18.40 -14.13 28.66
N SER A 30 -17.89 -15.16 27.98
CA SER A 30 -17.11 -14.99 26.75
C SER A 30 -17.91 -14.28 25.66
N ASP A 31 -19.17 -14.67 25.44
CA ASP A 31 -20.04 -14.05 24.44
C ASP A 31 -20.37 -12.58 24.80
N ALA A 32 -20.60 -12.27 26.09
CA ALA A 32 -20.85 -10.91 26.56
C ALA A 32 -19.63 -10.00 26.36
N LEU A 33 -18.46 -10.44 26.84
CA LEU A 33 -17.20 -9.71 26.69
C LEU A 33 -16.83 -9.52 25.21
N ALA A 34 -17.15 -10.47 24.33
CA ALA A 34 -16.83 -10.38 22.91
C ALA A 34 -17.70 -9.34 22.20
N LYS A 35 -18.97 -9.23 22.61
CA LYS A 35 -19.88 -8.21 22.12
C LYS A 35 -19.39 -6.82 22.53
N GLU A 36 -19.05 -6.64 23.80
CA GLU A 36 -18.55 -5.37 24.32
C GLU A 36 -17.23 -4.96 23.66
N LEU A 37 -16.29 -5.91 23.51
CA LEU A 37 -15.04 -5.66 22.79
C LEU A 37 -15.27 -5.21 21.34
N LYS A 38 -16.25 -5.80 20.65
CA LYS A 38 -16.61 -5.42 19.28
C LYS A 38 -17.19 -4.00 19.20
N ASP A 39 -18.00 -3.61 20.18
CA ASP A 39 -18.56 -2.25 20.26
C ASP A 39 -17.46 -1.21 20.53
N VAL A 40 -16.51 -1.52 21.43
CA VAL A 40 -15.31 -0.71 21.68
C VAL A 40 -14.42 -0.61 20.45
N GLU A 41 -14.16 -1.72 19.75
CA GLU A 41 -13.39 -1.72 18.50
C GLU A 41 -14.08 -0.89 17.41
N ARG A 42 -15.42 -0.91 17.33
CA ARG A 42 -16.16 -0.06 16.41
C ARG A 42 -15.99 1.42 16.77
N LEU A 43 -16.08 1.78 18.05
CA LEU A 43 -15.82 3.16 18.50
C LEU A 43 -14.42 3.62 18.10
N LEU A 44 -13.41 2.79 18.36
CA LEU A 44 -12.01 3.10 18.02
C LEU A 44 -11.73 3.18 16.50
N LYS A 45 -12.61 2.65 15.65
CA LYS A 45 -12.51 2.87 14.19
C LYS A 45 -12.94 4.28 13.79
N PHE A 46 -13.91 4.85 14.50
CA PHE A 46 -14.38 6.22 14.25
C PHE A 46 -13.54 7.25 15.00
N ASP A 47 -13.11 6.92 16.21
CA ASP A 47 -12.30 7.78 17.08
C ASP A 47 -11.08 6.98 17.62
N PRO A 48 -10.02 6.83 16.81
CA PRO A 48 -8.84 6.06 17.19
C PRO A 48 -8.09 6.60 18.41
N GLY A 49 -8.27 7.90 18.72
CA GLY A 49 -7.62 8.57 19.86
C GLY A 49 -8.42 8.52 21.16
N ASN A 50 -9.53 7.78 21.19
CA ASN A 50 -10.38 7.71 22.37
C ASN A 50 -9.68 6.95 23.52
N VAL A 51 -9.07 7.68 24.44
CA VAL A 51 -8.30 7.13 25.57
C VAL A 51 -9.14 6.22 26.45
N GLU A 52 -10.41 6.58 26.67
CA GLU A 52 -11.32 5.77 27.48
C GLU A 52 -11.64 4.44 26.79
N ALA A 53 -11.94 4.46 25.49
CA ALA A 53 -12.19 3.25 24.71
C ALA A 53 -10.93 2.36 24.60
N LEU A 54 -9.73 2.94 24.51
CA LEU A 54 -8.47 2.19 24.56
C LEU A 54 -8.28 1.49 25.91
N ALA A 55 -8.56 2.17 27.02
CA ALA A 55 -8.51 1.56 28.35
C ALA A 55 -9.56 0.45 28.51
N GLN A 56 -10.78 0.67 28.02
CA GLN A 56 -11.84 -0.35 28.00
C GLN A 56 -11.42 -1.56 27.16
N LYS A 57 -10.82 -1.34 25.98
CA LYS A 57 -10.30 -2.43 25.13
C LYS A 57 -9.27 -3.27 25.86
N GLN A 58 -8.33 -2.63 26.57
CA GLN A 58 -7.33 -3.31 27.38
C GLN A 58 -7.97 -4.19 28.45
N GLN A 59 -8.90 -3.63 29.21
CA GLN A 59 -9.61 -4.33 30.27
C GLN A 59 -10.40 -5.53 29.73
N LEU A 60 -11.15 -5.34 28.64
CA LEU A 60 -11.94 -6.39 28.02
C LEU A 60 -11.08 -7.52 27.45
N LEU A 61 -9.93 -7.19 26.84
CA LEU A 61 -8.96 -8.19 26.40
C LEU A 61 -8.39 -8.98 27.59
N THR A 62 -8.05 -8.32 28.69
CA THR A 62 -7.58 -9.00 29.92
C THR A 62 -8.66 -9.93 30.48
N GLN A 63 -9.92 -9.47 30.57
CA GLN A 63 -11.04 -10.29 31.05
C GLN A 63 -11.34 -11.47 30.12
N GLN A 64 -11.23 -11.29 28.79
CA GLN A 64 -11.36 -12.37 27.82
C GLN A 64 -10.26 -13.42 27.97
N ILE A 65 -9.02 -12.99 28.21
CA ILE A 65 -7.88 -13.90 28.46
C ILE A 65 -8.15 -14.71 29.73
N GLU A 66 -8.53 -14.06 30.83
CA GLU A 66 -8.84 -14.75 32.10
C GLU A 66 -9.98 -15.76 31.93
N ASN A 67 -11.09 -15.35 31.33
CA ASN A 67 -12.25 -16.21 31.11
C ASN A 67 -11.93 -17.38 30.15
N THR A 68 -11.11 -17.15 29.12
CA THR A 68 -10.66 -18.22 28.20
C THR A 68 -9.67 -19.17 28.87
N THR A 69 -8.80 -18.68 29.75
CA THR A 69 -7.93 -19.52 30.60
C THR A 69 -8.77 -20.41 31.50
N GLN A 70 -9.77 -19.86 32.20
CA GLN A 70 -10.68 -20.66 33.03
C GLN A 70 -11.42 -21.72 32.22
N LYS A 71 -11.83 -21.41 30.97
CA LYS A 71 -12.42 -22.39 30.05
C LYS A 71 -11.45 -23.54 29.77
N LEU A 72 -10.22 -23.19 29.42
CA LEU A 72 -9.17 -24.16 29.08
C LEU A 72 -8.84 -25.06 30.27
N ASP A 73 -8.74 -24.49 31.47
CA ASP A 73 -8.45 -25.24 32.70
C ASP A 73 -9.56 -26.25 33.01
N LYS A 74 -10.83 -25.85 32.87
CA LYS A 74 -11.98 -26.76 33.01
C LYS A 74 -11.97 -27.87 31.97
N LEU A 75 -11.62 -27.56 30.72
CA LEU A 75 -11.49 -28.56 29.67
C LEU A 75 -10.34 -29.53 29.98
N LYS A 76 -9.15 -29.04 30.35
CA LYS A 76 -8.00 -29.89 30.71
C LYS A 76 -8.25 -30.75 31.93
N ALA A 77 -8.93 -30.22 32.95
CA ALA A 77 -9.33 -30.99 34.12
C ALA A 77 -10.29 -32.14 33.77
N ALA A 78 -11.13 -31.95 32.74
CA ALA A 78 -12.05 -32.97 32.24
C ALA A 78 -11.38 -34.01 31.31
N GLU A 79 -10.19 -33.73 30.78
CA GLU A 79 -9.56 -34.52 29.72
C GLU A 79 -9.34 -35.99 30.10
N GLN A 80 -8.82 -36.25 31.30
CA GLN A 80 -8.61 -37.62 31.78
C GLN A 80 -9.93 -38.41 31.91
N GLN A 81 -10.99 -37.77 32.40
CA GLN A 81 -12.30 -38.41 32.52
C GLN A 81 -12.92 -38.68 31.15
N VAL A 82 -12.78 -37.76 30.20
CA VAL A 82 -13.24 -37.92 28.81
C VAL A 82 -12.49 -39.06 28.11
N GLN A 83 -11.17 -39.15 28.31
CA GLN A 83 -10.36 -40.24 27.77
C GLN A 83 -10.78 -41.59 28.36
N ALA A 84 -11.00 -41.68 29.68
CA ALA A 84 -11.48 -42.89 30.32
C ALA A 84 -12.89 -43.30 29.83
N GLN A 85 -13.78 -42.34 29.59
CA GLN A 85 -15.10 -42.61 29.02
C GLN A 85 -15.03 -43.12 27.59
N PHE A 86 -14.10 -42.61 26.78
CA PHE A 86 -13.86 -43.10 25.43
C PHE A 86 -13.32 -44.54 25.44
N GLN A 87 -12.32 -44.83 26.28
CA GLN A 87 -11.75 -46.17 26.43
C GLN A 87 -12.77 -47.21 26.90
N ASN A 88 -13.71 -46.81 27.76
CA ASN A 88 -14.79 -47.66 28.26
C ASN A 88 -16.02 -47.70 27.33
N GLY A 89 -15.96 -47.11 26.14
CA GLY A 89 -17.05 -47.12 25.15
C GLY A 89 -18.27 -46.27 25.52
N LYS A 90 -18.17 -45.37 26.50
CA LYS A 90 -19.28 -44.52 26.98
C LYS A 90 -19.52 -43.29 26.11
N ILE A 91 -18.51 -42.84 25.35
CA ILE A 91 -18.62 -41.76 24.37
C ILE A 91 -18.08 -42.23 23.01
N SER A 92 -18.61 -41.67 21.93
CA SER A 92 -18.17 -42.01 20.57
C SER A 92 -16.80 -41.40 20.25
N GLU A 93 -16.12 -41.96 19.25
CA GLU A 93 -14.88 -41.38 18.70
C GLU A 93 -15.11 -39.94 18.19
N GLU A 94 -16.29 -39.66 17.66
CA GLU A 94 -16.67 -38.31 17.22
C GLU A 94 -16.72 -37.33 18.39
N GLN A 95 -17.36 -37.71 19.51
CA GLN A 95 -17.43 -36.90 20.72
C GLN A 95 -16.05 -36.66 21.34
N TYR A 96 -15.21 -37.70 21.37
CA TYR A 96 -13.83 -37.60 21.84
C TYR A 96 -13.00 -36.63 20.97
N ARG A 97 -13.07 -36.77 19.64
CA ARG A 97 -12.39 -35.85 18.70
C ARG A 97 -12.94 -34.42 18.81
N ALA A 98 -14.24 -34.25 19.02
CA ALA A 98 -14.84 -32.93 19.19
C ALA A 98 -14.36 -32.23 20.47
N PHE A 99 -14.23 -32.97 21.57
CA PHE A 99 -13.66 -32.45 22.82
C PHE A 99 -12.21 -32.02 22.65
N ARG A 100 -11.37 -32.86 22.04
CA ARG A 100 -9.97 -32.51 21.73
C ARG A 100 -9.86 -31.24 20.88
N ARG A 101 -10.66 -31.14 19.81
CA ARG A 101 -10.71 -29.93 18.99
C ARG A 101 -11.10 -28.70 19.81
N GLU A 102 -12.01 -28.82 20.76
CA GLU A 102 -12.39 -27.67 21.60
C GLU A 102 -11.24 -27.21 22.51
N ILE A 103 -10.40 -28.12 23.02
CA ILE A 103 -9.16 -27.74 23.73
C ILE A 103 -8.25 -26.95 22.78
N GLU A 104 -7.94 -27.52 21.62
CA GLU A 104 -7.06 -26.90 20.62
C GLU A 104 -7.58 -25.52 20.17
N PHE A 105 -8.89 -25.39 19.91
CA PHE A 105 -9.53 -24.10 19.58
C PHE A 105 -9.47 -23.11 20.73
N THR A 106 -9.63 -23.56 21.97
CA THR A 106 -9.57 -22.68 23.15
C THR A 106 -8.14 -22.19 23.39
N GLU A 107 -7.14 -23.05 23.20
CA GLU A 107 -5.71 -22.66 23.24
C GLU A 107 -5.36 -21.65 22.15
N GLY A 108 -5.80 -21.90 20.91
CA GLY A 108 -5.62 -20.98 19.79
C GLY A 108 -6.26 -19.62 20.05
N SER A 109 -7.49 -19.61 20.56
CA SER A 109 -8.19 -18.37 20.94
C SER A 109 -7.47 -17.61 22.05
N LEU A 110 -6.98 -18.31 23.08
CA LEU A 110 -6.22 -17.71 24.17
C LEU A 110 -4.94 -17.04 23.67
N ASN A 111 -4.20 -17.72 22.79
CA ASN A 111 -2.99 -17.16 22.19
C ASN A 111 -3.31 -15.93 21.31
N GLY A 112 -4.38 -16.00 20.51
CA GLY A 112 -4.85 -14.85 19.72
C GLY A 112 -5.19 -13.64 20.58
N LEU A 113 -5.88 -13.83 21.71
CA LEU A 113 -6.20 -12.75 22.66
C LEU A 113 -4.95 -12.16 23.33
N LYS A 114 -4.00 -13.01 23.75
CA LYS A 114 -2.70 -12.57 24.30
C LYS A 114 -1.91 -11.74 23.28
N ASN A 115 -1.89 -12.16 22.02
CA ASN A 115 -1.23 -11.43 20.94
C ASN A 115 -1.90 -10.06 20.71
N LYS A 116 -3.23 -10.00 20.68
CA LYS A 116 -3.97 -8.72 20.57
C LYS A 116 -3.62 -7.76 21.70
N LEU A 117 -3.58 -8.25 22.95
CA LEU A 117 -3.19 -7.44 24.11
C LEU A 117 -1.73 -6.98 24.02
N GLY A 118 -0.83 -7.86 23.61
CA GLY A 118 0.59 -7.55 23.41
C GLY A 118 0.81 -6.48 22.34
N ASN A 119 0.16 -6.59 21.19
CA ASN A 119 0.26 -5.63 20.09
C ASN A 119 -0.29 -4.26 20.49
N MET A 120 -1.40 -4.22 21.24
CA MET A 120 -1.96 -2.97 21.74
C MET A 120 -1.02 -2.28 22.74
N LYS A 121 -0.37 -3.03 23.65
CA LYS A 121 0.65 -2.47 24.55
C LYS A 121 1.86 -1.94 23.79
N ALA A 122 2.36 -2.69 22.81
CA ALA A 122 3.46 -2.26 21.97
C ALA A 122 3.13 -0.97 21.21
N GLU A 123 1.92 -0.86 20.67
CA GLU A 123 1.47 0.38 20.00
C GLU A 123 1.40 1.56 20.97
N GLN A 124 0.92 1.36 22.21
CA GLN A 124 0.94 2.41 23.24
C GLN A 124 2.36 2.88 23.56
N GLU A 125 3.30 1.94 23.71
CA GLU A 125 4.71 2.25 23.95
C GLU A 125 5.34 2.99 22.77
N ASN A 126 5.04 2.57 21.54
CA ASN A 126 5.52 3.20 20.31
C ASN A 126 4.97 4.62 20.16
N VAL A 127 3.67 4.84 20.37
CA VAL A 127 3.06 6.17 20.37
C VAL A 127 3.72 7.08 21.41
N ALA A 128 3.94 6.58 22.64
CA ALA A 128 4.60 7.35 23.69
C ALA A 128 6.07 7.68 23.35
N SER A 129 6.78 6.75 22.72
CA SER A 129 8.15 6.96 22.23
C SER A 129 8.19 8.00 21.11
N SER A 130 7.39 7.84 20.07
CA SER A 130 7.36 8.75 18.92
C SER A 130 6.84 10.13 19.31
N THR A 131 5.91 10.23 20.25
CA THR A 131 5.48 11.53 20.81
C THR A 131 6.65 12.26 21.50
N ARG A 132 7.43 11.56 22.33
CA ARG A 132 8.63 12.13 22.98
C ARG A 132 9.70 12.55 21.97
N GLN A 133 9.90 11.76 20.92
CA GLN A 133 10.84 12.11 19.84
C GLN A 133 10.37 13.36 19.09
N LEU A 134 9.08 13.45 18.78
CA LEU A 134 8.48 14.60 18.12
C LEU A 134 8.58 15.87 18.99
N GLU A 135 8.31 15.77 20.29
CA GLU A 135 8.52 16.87 21.24
C GLU A 135 10.00 17.29 21.32
N THR A 136 10.91 16.32 21.30
CA THR A 136 12.35 16.57 21.29
C THR A 136 12.75 17.32 20.02
N LEU A 137 12.21 16.91 18.87
CA LEU A 137 12.44 17.55 17.59
C LEU A 137 11.97 19.00 17.58
N PHE A 138 10.77 19.27 18.11
CA PHE A 138 10.25 20.62 18.31
C PHE A 138 11.14 21.47 19.21
N ARG A 139 11.59 20.92 20.34
CA ARG A 139 12.52 21.63 21.25
C ARG A 139 13.88 21.89 20.61
N ALA A 140 14.41 20.94 19.86
CA ALA A 140 15.72 21.05 19.23
C ALA A 140 15.70 22.07 18.08
N THR A 141 14.63 22.09 17.28
CA THR A 141 14.45 23.02 16.15
C THR A 141 13.89 24.38 16.56
N GLY A 142 13.29 24.50 17.75
CA GLY A 142 12.58 25.71 18.18
C GLY A 142 11.27 25.95 17.43
N LYS A 143 10.72 24.90 16.79
CA LYS A 143 9.50 24.94 15.99
C LYS A 143 8.39 24.12 16.67
N SER A 144 7.18 24.21 16.11
CA SER A 144 5.97 23.53 16.52
C SER A 144 5.34 22.78 15.36
N VAL A 145 4.30 21.98 15.63
CA VAL A 145 3.55 21.27 14.57
C VAL A 145 2.95 22.25 13.53
N ASP A 146 2.62 23.48 13.96
CA ASP A 146 1.99 24.50 13.11
C ASP A 146 2.97 25.06 12.08
N ASP A 147 4.26 25.14 12.43
CA ASP A 147 5.33 25.58 11.54
C ASP A 147 5.56 24.61 10.38
N PHE A 148 5.05 23.37 10.49
CA PHE A 148 5.16 22.32 9.49
C PHE A 148 3.80 21.95 8.87
N ALA A 149 2.76 22.74 9.11
CA ALA A 149 1.41 22.41 8.68
C ALA A 149 1.28 22.24 7.15
N GLY A 150 2.03 23.02 6.38
CA GLY A 150 2.08 22.92 4.92
C GLY A 150 2.63 21.57 4.42
N ALA A 151 3.64 21.02 5.09
CA ALA A 151 4.27 19.76 4.72
C ALA A 151 3.54 18.53 5.28
N LEU A 152 2.98 18.64 6.49
CA LEU A 152 2.26 17.55 7.15
C LEU A 152 0.83 17.38 6.65
N GLY A 153 0.21 18.47 6.19
CA GLY A 153 -1.20 18.52 5.84
C GLY A 153 -2.13 18.53 7.06
N ASN A 154 -3.32 19.10 6.87
CA ASN A 154 -4.28 19.38 7.96
C ASN A 154 -4.67 18.15 8.78
N ARG A 155 -4.80 16.98 8.15
CA ARG A 155 -5.22 15.75 8.85
C ARG A 155 -4.18 15.29 9.87
N LEU A 156 -2.90 15.26 9.48
CA LEU A 156 -1.82 14.81 10.34
C LEU A 156 -1.53 15.83 11.44
N VAL A 157 -1.56 17.13 11.11
CA VAL A 157 -1.47 18.22 12.11
C VAL A 157 -2.54 18.07 13.18
N ASN A 158 -3.80 17.87 12.78
CA ASN A 158 -4.91 17.70 13.73
C ASN A 158 -4.75 16.42 14.57
N ALA A 159 -4.31 15.32 13.96
CA ALA A 159 -4.07 14.08 14.69
C ALA A 159 -2.97 14.22 15.75
N ILE A 160 -1.87 14.89 15.41
CA ILE A 160 -0.77 15.17 16.35
C ILE A 160 -1.25 16.11 17.45
N ARG A 161 -1.91 17.22 17.08
CA ARG A 161 -2.39 18.23 18.02
C ARG A 161 -3.39 17.66 19.02
N ASN A 162 -4.27 16.78 18.55
CA ASN A 162 -5.30 16.17 19.39
C ASN A 162 -4.81 14.91 20.11
N GLY A 163 -3.54 14.51 19.94
CA GLY A 163 -2.99 13.30 20.54
C GLY A 163 -3.59 12.00 20.02
N THR A 164 -4.22 12.04 18.84
CA THR A 164 -4.89 10.90 18.20
C THR A 164 -4.05 10.27 17.09
N ALA A 165 -2.81 10.74 16.90
CA ALA A 165 -1.89 10.19 15.91
C ALA A 165 -1.39 8.80 16.34
N THR A 166 -1.39 7.86 15.40
CA THR A 166 -0.79 6.53 15.59
C THR A 166 0.74 6.60 15.60
N SER A 167 1.41 5.53 16.04
CA SER A 167 2.87 5.46 16.04
C SER A 167 3.46 5.75 14.65
N ARG A 168 2.86 5.16 13.61
CA ARG A 168 3.24 5.37 12.20
C ARG A 168 3.04 6.82 11.75
N GLN A 169 1.93 7.45 12.15
CA GLN A 169 1.66 8.85 11.82
C GLN A 169 2.68 9.78 12.48
N LEU A 170 3.08 9.49 13.72
CA LEU A 170 4.11 10.25 14.43
C LEU A 170 5.49 10.04 13.79
N GLU A 171 5.84 8.82 13.40
CA GLU A 171 7.09 8.52 12.69
C GLU A 171 7.15 9.21 11.32
N GLN A 172 6.05 9.17 10.57
CA GLN A 172 5.90 9.90 9.31
C GLN A 172 6.09 11.40 9.54
N ALA A 173 5.46 11.96 10.58
CA ALA A 173 5.60 13.36 10.93
C ALA A 173 7.05 13.73 11.27
N ILE A 174 7.73 12.93 12.08
CA ILE A 174 9.15 13.12 12.42
C ILE A 174 10.00 13.11 11.14
N GLY A 175 9.74 12.22 10.19
CA GLY A 175 10.44 12.17 8.91
C GLY A 175 10.22 13.42 8.05
N ILE A 176 8.95 13.84 7.88
CA ILE A 176 8.60 15.03 7.11
C ILE A 176 9.21 16.29 7.73
N ILE A 177 9.01 16.47 9.04
CA ILE A 177 9.58 17.59 9.81
C ILE A 177 11.10 17.57 9.74
N GLY A 178 11.70 16.38 9.85
CA GLY A 178 13.13 16.18 9.74
C GLY A 178 13.69 16.69 8.42
N ARG A 179 13.10 16.30 7.29
CA ARG A 179 13.52 16.77 5.96
C ARG A 179 13.28 18.26 5.77
N GLU A 180 12.15 18.78 6.24
CA GLU A 180 11.83 20.20 6.14
C GLU A 180 12.77 21.07 7.01
N ALA A 181 13.21 20.55 8.16
CA ALA A 181 14.08 21.28 9.07
C ALA A 181 15.58 21.15 8.71
N LEU A 182 16.00 20.01 8.18
CA LEU A 182 17.41 19.65 8.00
C LEU A 182 17.86 19.55 6.54
N GLY A 183 16.92 19.54 5.59
CA GLY A 183 17.17 19.32 4.16
C GLY A 183 16.64 17.97 3.68
N THR A 184 16.29 17.89 2.39
CA THR A 184 15.68 16.69 1.77
C THR A 184 16.54 15.44 1.87
N GLU A 185 17.87 15.62 1.85
CA GLU A 185 18.88 14.56 1.95
C GLU A 185 19.28 14.21 3.39
N ALA A 186 18.55 14.73 4.40
CA ALA A 186 18.86 14.42 5.79
C ALA A 186 18.65 12.93 6.10
N ASP A 187 19.64 12.33 6.75
CA ASP A 187 19.58 10.94 7.22
C ASP A 187 18.57 10.82 8.37
N ILE A 188 17.38 10.30 8.05
CA ILE A 188 16.26 10.19 8.97
C ILE A 188 16.52 9.16 10.06
N GLU A 189 17.34 8.14 9.81
CA GLU A 189 17.71 7.20 10.85
C GLU A 189 18.61 7.87 11.90
N LYS A 190 19.62 8.64 11.46
CA LYS A 190 20.47 9.41 12.38
C LYS A 190 19.64 10.44 13.14
N LEU A 191 18.69 11.10 12.49
CA LEU A 191 17.71 11.97 13.16
C LEU A 191 16.95 11.22 14.27
N GLN A 192 16.32 10.09 13.97
CA GLN A 192 15.57 9.33 14.96
C GLN A 192 16.47 8.80 16.09
N ARG A 193 17.72 8.44 15.81
CA ARG A 193 18.71 8.08 16.85
C ARG A 193 19.04 9.27 17.75
N ALA A 194 19.28 10.44 17.17
CA ALA A 194 19.53 11.68 17.90
C ALA A 194 18.36 12.03 18.83
N LEU A 195 17.13 11.96 18.33
CA LEU A 195 15.92 12.24 19.10
C LEU A 195 15.73 11.24 20.26
N ARG A 196 15.93 9.94 20.02
CA ARG A 196 15.84 8.90 21.06
C ARG A 196 16.92 9.01 22.13
N SER A 197 18.04 9.66 21.82
CA SER A 197 19.17 9.74 22.74
C SER A 197 18.85 10.53 24.03
N VAL A 198 17.82 11.40 24.01
CA VAL A 198 17.34 12.10 25.20
C VAL A 198 16.78 11.15 26.24
N ASP A 199 16.11 10.07 25.82
CA ASP A 199 15.63 9.02 26.73
C ASP A 199 16.81 8.26 27.38
N ALA A 200 17.98 8.27 26.74
CA ALA A 200 19.23 7.71 27.27
C ALA A 200 20.04 8.71 28.12
N GLY A 201 19.49 9.90 28.41
CA GLY A 201 20.10 10.92 29.26
C GLY A 201 20.88 12.01 28.52
N ASN A 202 20.87 12.05 27.19
CA ASN A 202 21.49 13.14 26.44
C ASN A 202 20.71 14.45 26.60
N SER A 203 21.46 15.55 26.62
CA SER A 203 20.88 16.89 26.71
C SER A 203 20.31 17.33 25.36
N ILE A 204 19.27 18.17 25.39
CA ILE A 204 18.73 18.82 24.19
C ILE A 204 19.81 19.56 23.39
N ARG A 205 20.85 20.10 24.05
CA ARG A 205 21.98 20.75 23.36
C ARG A 205 22.79 19.79 22.51
N GLN A 206 22.97 18.54 22.95
CA GLN A 206 23.65 17.52 22.15
C GLN A 206 22.82 17.16 20.93
N VAL A 207 21.51 16.97 21.11
CA VAL A 207 20.58 16.74 19.98
C VAL A 207 20.65 17.91 19.00
N GLN A 208 20.62 19.16 19.47
CA GLN A 208 20.77 20.34 18.61
C GLN A 208 22.07 20.33 17.79
N ASN A 209 23.18 19.87 18.38
CA ASN A 209 24.45 19.76 17.67
C ASN A 209 24.40 18.65 16.61
N GLU A 210 23.87 17.47 16.94
CA GLU A 210 23.70 16.35 16.01
C GLU A 210 22.78 16.75 14.83
N LEU A 211 21.69 17.48 15.09
CA LEU A 211 20.83 18.01 14.04
C LEU A 211 21.57 19.00 13.12
N ARG A 212 22.42 19.87 13.67
CA ARG A 212 23.24 20.79 12.83
C ARG A 212 24.26 20.04 12.00
N GLU A 213 24.85 18.98 12.52
CA GLU A 213 25.77 18.12 11.76
C GLU A 213 25.05 17.45 10.60
N LEU A 214 23.84 16.92 10.84
CA LEU A 214 22.99 16.34 9.80
C LEU A 214 22.62 17.35 8.72
N GLN A 215 22.26 18.58 9.12
CA GLN A 215 21.96 19.65 8.18
C GLN A 215 23.19 20.02 7.31
N GLN A 216 24.39 20.05 7.91
CA GLN A 216 25.63 20.30 7.16
C GLN A 216 26.00 19.14 6.23
N GLU A 217 25.75 17.90 6.63
CA GLU A 217 25.95 16.70 5.80
C GLU A 217 25.03 16.76 4.57
N ALA A 218 23.74 17.03 4.77
CA ALA A 218 22.75 17.18 3.71
C ALA A 218 23.14 18.31 2.73
N GLY A 219 23.52 19.49 3.24
CA GLY A 219 23.92 20.64 2.39
C GLY A 219 25.24 20.44 1.62
N ARG A 220 26.12 19.53 2.05
CA ARG A 220 27.33 19.14 1.30
C ARG A 220 27.01 18.17 0.16
N THR A 221 26.00 17.33 0.34
CA THR A 221 25.51 16.41 -0.68
C THR A 221 24.81 17.18 -1.79
N GLU A 222 23.94 18.14 -1.44
CA GLU A 222 23.23 19.00 -2.40
C GLU A 222 24.18 19.77 -3.35
N LYS A 223 25.28 20.32 -2.82
CA LYS A 223 26.31 21.01 -3.62
C LYS A 223 27.10 20.12 -4.57
N LYS A 224 27.19 18.81 -4.31
CA LYS A 224 27.80 17.85 -5.24
C LYS A 224 26.88 17.54 -6.43
N PHE A 225 25.57 17.73 -6.28
CA PHE A 225 24.59 17.53 -7.35
C PHE A 225 24.40 18.77 -8.24
N GLU A 226 24.66 19.99 -7.76
CA GLU A 226 24.64 21.20 -8.60
C GLU A 226 25.64 21.17 -9.78
N GLY A 227 26.78 20.48 -9.63
CA GLY A 227 27.76 20.27 -10.71
C GLY A 227 27.36 19.21 -11.75
N LEU A 228 26.34 18.41 -11.46
CA LEU A 228 25.77 17.39 -12.35
C LEU A 228 24.48 17.87 -13.06
N LYS A 229 24.00 19.07 -12.71
CA LYS A 229 22.68 19.61 -13.10
C LYS A 229 22.60 20.01 -14.59
N VAL A 230 23.73 20.25 -15.27
CA VAL A 230 23.78 20.73 -16.67
C VAL A 230 23.62 19.60 -17.72
N GLY A 231 23.42 18.34 -17.29
CA GLY A 231 23.27 17.20 -18.21
C GLY A 231 22.12 16.24 -17.89
N LEU A 232 21.25 16.58 -16.94
CA LEU A 232 20.21 15.68 -16.39
C LEU A 232 18.82 16.33 -16.34
N GLU A 233 18.59 17.42 -17.08
CA GLU A 233 17.38 18.24 -17.01
C GLU A 233 16.07 17.52 -17.42
N ASN A 234 16.07 16.23 -17.76
CA ASN A 234 14.88 15.44 -18.10
C ASN A 234 14.71 14.11 -17.33
N VAL A 235 15.35 13.92 -16.16
CA VAL A 235 15.04 12.77 -15.29
C VAL A 235 14.20 13.24 -14.11
N ILE A 236 12.91 13.41 -14.41
CA ILE A 236 11.73 13.17 -13.56
C ILE A 236 12.00 13.29 -12.04
N GLY A 237 11.56 14.42 -11.49
CA GLY A 237 11.49 14.66 -10.06
C GLY A 237 10.53 13.68 -9.38
N GLY A 238 11.01 13.03 -8.32
CA GLY A 238 10.20 12.12 -7.52
C GLY A 238 10.93 10.98 -6.83
N ILE A 239 12.25 11.04 -6.62
CA ILE A 239 12.95 10.05 -5.78
C ILE A 239 13.54 10.77 -4.56
N ALA A 240 12.78 10.72 -3.46
CA ALA A 240 13.26 11.04 -2.13
C ALA A 240 12.42 10.28 -1.07
N ALA A 241 12.38 8.95 -1.17
CA ALA A 241 11.89 8.07 -0.11
C ALA A 241 13.05 7.18 0.36
N GLY A 242 13.88 7.79 1.22
CA GLY A 242 15.06 7.25 1.91
C GLY A 242 15.24 5.73 1.96
N GLY A 243 16.40 5.30 1.46
CA GLY A 243 16.98 4.00 1.79
C GLY A 243 17.27 3.87 3.29
N GLY A 244 17.17 2.63 3.78
CA GLY A 244 17.57 2.24 5.14
C GLY A 244 16.42 1.81 6.04
N MET A 245 16.02 0.53 5.96
CA MET A 245 15.39 -0.18 7.07
C MET A 245 16.04 -1.55 7.21
N ALA A 246 17.32 -1.56 7.61
CA ALA A 246 18.03 -2.79 7.93
C ALA A 246 18.12 -3.05 9.45
N ALA A 247 17.48 -2.25 10.31
CA ALA A 247 17.66 -2.37 11.75
C ALA A 247 16.41 -2.06 12.59
N ALA A 248 15.30 -2.78 12.36
CA ALA A 248 14.28 -3.04 13.39
C ALA A 248 13.16 -3.97 12.89
N VAL A 249 13.39 -5.28 12.72
CA VAL A 249 12.29 -6.25 12.79
C VAL A 249 12.80 -7.56 13.39
N GLU A 250 12.57 -7.72 14.68
CA GLU A 250 12.56 -9.04 15.32
C GLU A 250 11.13 -9.31 15.82
N LYS A 251 10.19 -9.54 14.89
CA LYS A 251 8.94 -10.24 15.19
C LYS A 251 8.23 -10.76 13.94
N ALA A 252 7.88 -12.05 14.02
CA ALA A 252 6.78 -12.72 13.31
C ALA A 252 7.04 -13.43 11.96
N LEU A 253 8.27 -13.87 11.68
CA LEU A 253 8.49 -15.11 10.92
C LEU A 253 9.55 -15.93 11.64
N ASP A 254 9.24 -17.18 11.93
CA ASP A 254 10.24 -18.15 12.40
C ASP A 254 11.34 -18.17 11.32
N MET A 255 12.55 -17.65 11.63
CA MET A 255 13.62 -17.48 10.63
C MET A 255 13.89 -18.77 9.86
N SER A 256 13.75 -19.90 10.57
CA SER A 256 13.80 -21.24 10.02
C SER A 256 12.76 -21.46 8.91
N LYS A 257 11.48 -21.12 9.16
CA LYS A 257 10.37 -21.27 8.20
C LYS A 257 10.49 -20.32 7.02
N LEU A 258 10.89 -19.07 7.22
CA LEU A 258 11.11 -18.13 6.12
C LEU A 258 12.24 -18.64 5.21
N LYS A 259 13.37 -19.02 5.79
CA LYS A 259 14.51 -19.56 5.04
C LYS A 259 14.12 -20.82 4.25
N THR A 260 13.39 -21.75 4.86
CA THR A 260 12.85 -22.93 4.17
C THR A 260 11.88 -22.57 3.04
N LYS A 261 10.98 -21.60 3.25
CA LYS A 261 10.07 -21.13 2.20
C LYS A 261 10.83 -20.47 1.03
N ILE A 262 11.90 -19.71 1.30
CA ILE A 262 12.77 -19.14 0.27
C ILE A 262 13.49 -20.25 -0.49
N GLU A 263 14.09 -21.21 0.22
CA GLU A 263 14.81 -22.35 -0.38
C GLU A 263 13.93 -23.20 -1.30
N ILE A 264 12.64 -23.35 -0.99
CA ILE A 264 11.70 -24.15 -1.77
C ILE A 264 11.01 -23.33 -2.88
N GLY A 265 10.65 -22.08 -2.58
CA GLY A 265 9.76 -21.27 -3.42
C GLY A 265 10.46 -20.34 -4.41
N PHE A 266 11.76 -20.06 -4.24
CA PHE A 266 12.50 -19.13 -5.08
C PHE A 266 13.51 -19.85 -5.96
N ASP A 267 13.39 -19.62 -7.26
CA ASP A 267 14.36 -20.05 -8.28
C ASP A 267 15.44 -18.95 -8.44
N VAL A 268 16.29 -18.80 -7.41
CA VAL A 268 17.38 -17.81 -7.36
C VAL A 268 18.70 -18.45 -6.92
N PRO A 269 19.86 -17.91 -7.34
CA PRO A 269 21.16 -18.38 -6.85
C PRO A 269 21.29 -18.29 -5.32
N GLU A 270 22.14 -19.13 -4.71
CA GLU A 270 22.41 -19.09 -3.26
C GLU A 270 22.87 -17.71 -2.78
N SER A 271 23.64 -16.98 -3.60
CA SER A 271 24.08 -15.62 -3.29
C SER A 271 22.93 -14.63 -3.13
N SER A 272 21.82 -14.87 -3.82
CA SER A 272 20.65 -13.97 -3.87
C SER A 272 19.64 -14.26 -2.76
N LYS A 273 19.70 -15.45 -2.13
CA LYS A 273 18.75 -15.83 -1.07
C LYS A 273 18.77 -14.88 0.11
N LYS A 274 19.93 -14.29 0.43
CA LYS A 274 20.05 -13.32 1.51
C LYS A 274 19.34 -12.00 1.15
N SER A 275 19.54 -11.51 -0.07
CA SER A 275 18.87 -10.32 -0.58
C SER A 275 17.35 -10.50 -0.64
N VAL A 276 16.87 -11.68 -1.06
CA VAL A 276 15.44 -12.04 -1.01
C VAL A 276 14.91 -12.03 0.42
N GLU A 277 15.63 -12.65 1.36
CA GLU A 277 15.24 -12.66 2.77
C GLU A 277 15.13 -11.24 3.35
N ASP A 278 16.11 -10.39 3.06
CA ASP A 278 16.17 -9.02 3.54
C ASP A 278 15.09 -8.15 2.88
N ALA A 279 14.78 -8.37 1.60
CA ALA A 279 13.68 -7.71 0.91
C ALA A 279 12.32 -8.07 1.52
N VAL A 280 12.04 -9.36 1.76
CA VAL A 280 10.78 -9.81 2.40
C VAL A 280 10.62 -9.18 3.78
N ARG A 281 11.68 -9.17 4.59
CA ARG A 281 11.67 -8.55 5.92
C ARG A 281 11.46 -7.04 5.82
N GLY A 282 12.19 -6.40 4.92
CA GLY A 282 12.13 -4.96 4.67
C GLY A 282 10.72 -4.52 4.34
N ILE A 283 10.04 -5.20 3.41
CA ILE A 283 8.68 -4.83 3.03
C ILE A 283 7.62 -5.25 4.07
N SER A 284 7.84 -6.34 4.80
CA SER A 284 6.98 -6.70 5.95
C SER A 284 6.99 -5.61 7.03
N ALA A 285 8.10 -4.89 7.18
CA ALA A 285 8.19 -3.74 8.09
C ALA A 285 7.24 -2.60 7.70
N TYR A 286 6.86 -2.49 6.42
CA TYR A 286 5.86 -1.52 5.97
C TYR A 286 4.42 -1.93 6.31
N GLY A 287 4.21 -3.09 6.95
CA GLY A 287 2.90 -3.54 7.42
C GLY A 287 2.20 -4.53 6.48
N LEU A 288 2.89 -5.02 5.44
CA LEU A 288 2.42 -6.14 4.63
C LEU A 288 2.37 -7.42 5.47
N ASP A 289 1.40 -8.28 5.16
CA ASP A 289 1.42 -9.63 5.70
C ASP A 289 2.68 -10.37 5.22
N ALA A 290 3.25 -11.19 6.11
CA ALA A 290 4.50 -11.89 5.83
C ALA A 290 4.42 -12.85 4.63
N GLU A 291 3.24 -13.43 4.35
CA GLU A 291 3.04 -14.30 3.19
C GLU A 291 2.82 -13.49 1.91
N GLU A 292 2.13 -12.36 1.99
CA GLU A 292 1.95 -11.41 0.88
C GLU A 292 3.27 -10.76 0.47
N ALA A 293 4.08 -10.35 1.45
CA ALA A 293 5.45 -9.88 1.24
C ALA A 293 6.31 -10.95 0.56
N LEU A 294 6.26 -12.18 1.06
CA LEU A 294 7.01 -13.29 0.46
C LEU A 294 6.61 -13.52 -1.00
N GLU A 295 5.31 -13.55 -1.29
CA GLU A 295 4.80 -13.80 -2.63
C GLU A 295 5.11 -12.65 -3.60
N GLY A 296 5.02 -11.39 -3.15
CA GLY A 296 5.39 -10.23 -3.95
C GLY A 296 6.89 -10.22 -4.31
N VAL A 297 7.78 -10.47 -3.33
CA VAL A 297 9.22 -10.59 -3.60
C VAL A 297 9.51 -11.76 -4.54
N ARG A 298 8.81 -12.89 -4.37
CA ARG A 298 8.92 -14.04 -5.27
C ARG A 298 8.56 -13.68 -6.70
N ARG A 299 7.44 -12.97 -6.88
CA ARG A 299 6.97 -12.53 -8.20
C ARG A 299 7.95 -11.56 -8.83
N GLN A 300 8.45 -10.56 -8.09
CA GLN A 300 9.41 -9.60 -8.63
C GLN A 300 10.68 -10.29 -9.15
N TRP A 301 11.28 -11.19 -8.35
CA TRP A 301 12.49 -11.91 -8.76
C TRP A 301 12.24 -12.86 -9.92
N ALA A 302 11.05 -13.45 -10.00
CA ALA A 302 10.67 -14.32 -11.11
C ALA A 302 10.47 -13.56 -12.43
N LEU A 303 9.87 -12.36 -12.39
CA LEU A 303 9.64 -11.51 -13.56
C LEU A 303 10.93 -10.82 -14.04
N ASN A 304 11.88 -10.59 -13.13
CA ASN A 304 13.08 -9.78 -13.38
C ASN A 304 14.38 -10.53 -13.11
N LYS A 305 14.49 -11.76 -13.62
CA LYS A 305 15.65 -12.64 -13.38
C LYS A 305 17.01 -12.08 -13.83
N ASN A 306 17.00 -11.14 -14.78
CA ASN A 306 18.20 -10.54 -15.35
C ASN A 306 18.56 -9.17 -14.73
N VAL A 307 17.79 -8.74 -13.73
CA VAL A 307 18.01 -7.49 -12.97
C VAL A 307 18.77 -7.81 -11.69
N SER A 308 19.55 -6.86 -11.17
CA SER A 308 20.31 -7.09 -9.94
C SER A 308 19.39 -7.25 -8.72
N ASP A 309 19.87 -7.98 -7.72
CA ASP A 309 19.13 -8.17 -6.46
C ASP A 309 18.83 -6.82 -5.77
N GLU A 310 19.75 -5.86 -5.86
CA GLU A 310 19.59 -4.52 -5.31
C GLU A 310 18.47 -3.74 -6.00
N ALA A 311 18.40 -3.81 -7.34
CA ALA A 311 17.35 -3.16 -8.11
C ALA A 311 15.98 -3.81 -7.84
N ASN A 312 15.92 -5.15 -7.79
CA ASN A 312 14.70 -5.86 -7.40
C ASN A 312 14.25 -5.52 -5.97
N ALA A 313 15.19 -5.41 -5.02
CA ALA A 313 14.90 -5.01 -3.64
C ALA A 313 14.37 -3.57 -3.54
N SER A 314 15.00 -2.64 -4.26
CA SER A 314 14.57 -1.25 -4.34
C SER A 314 13.17 -1.12 -4.94
N PHE A 315 12.87 -1.92 -5.98
CA PHE A 315 11.56 -1.94 -6.61
C PHE A 315 10.46 -2.41 -5.64
N VAL A 316 10.63 -3.58 -4.99
CA VAL A 316 9.59 -4.09 -4.07
C VAL A 316 9.39 -3.19 -2.86
N GLN A 317 10.45 -2.50 -2.40
CA GLN A 317 10.35 -1.51 -1.35
C GLN A 317 9.49 -0.32 -1.77
N SER A 318 9.70 0.18 -2.99
CA SER A 318 8.92 1.29 -3.56
C SER A 318 7.47 0.87 -3.81
N ALA A 319 7.24 -0.33 -4.33
CA ALA A 319 5.92 -0.89 -4.52
C ALA A 319 5.17 -1.06 -3.17
N ALA A 320 5.86 -1.48 -2.11
CA ALA A 320 5.27 -1.63 -0.78
C ALA A 320 4.82 -0.29 -0.19
N VAL A 321 5.53 0.80 -0.50
CA VAL A 321 5.10 2.17 -0.14
C VAL A 321 3.80 2.54 -0.84
N ILE A 322 3.70 2.29 -2.15
CA ILE A 322 2.49 2.56 -2.94
C ILE A 322 1.31 1.74 -2.44
N PHE A 323 1.49 0.42 -2.27
CA PHE A 323 0.47 -0.47 -1.73
C PHE A 323 -0.11 0.02 -0.38
N ASN A 324 0.74 0.52 0.52
CA ASN A 324 0.27 1.04 1.81
C ASN A 324 -0.40 2.42 1.71
N ALA A 325 -0.15 3.18 0.64
CA ALA A 325 -0.73 4.49 0.43
C ALA A 325 -2.17 4.42 -0.12
N TYR A 326 -2.50 3.38 -0.89
CA TYR A 326 -3.78 3.24 -1.58
C TYR A 326 -4.52 1.96 -1.16
N ALA A 327 -5.72 2.13 -0.61
CA ALA A 327 -6.59 1.00 -0.32
C ALA A 327 -7.14 0.40 -1.63
N GLY A 328 -7.19 -0.93 -1.72
CA GLY A 328 -7.75 -1.65 -2.87
C GLY A 328 -6.72 -2.20 -3.85
N ILE A 329 -5.44 -1.84 -3.71
CA ILE A 329 -4.33 -2.47 -4.45
C ILE A 329 -4.04 -3.85 -3.87
N ASP A 330 -3.97 -4.89 -4.71
CA ASP A 330 -3.29 -6.14 -4.37
C ASP A 330 -1.78 -5.98 -4.62
N PHE A 331 -0.95 -6.31 -3.61
CA PHE A 331 0.49 -6.06 -3.73
C PHE A 331 1.14 -6.85 -4.85
N THR A 332 0.65 -8.07 -5.11
CA THR A 332 1.22 -8.94 -6.11
C THR A 332 0.77 -8.56 -7.52
N GLU A 333 -0.46 -8.04 -7.64
CA GLU A 333 -0.98 -7.39 -8.85
C GLU A 333 -0.18 -6.14 -9.18
N LEU A 334 0.07 -5.24 -8.22
CA LEU A 334 0.89 -4.05 -8.43
C LEU A 334 2.27 -4.40 -9.03
N ILE A 335 2.93 -5.45 -8.54
CA ILE A 335 4.21 -5.91 -9.06
C ILE A 335 4.07 -6.44 -10.50
N GLN A 336 3.03 -7.23 -10.76
CA GLN A 336 2.78 -7.80 -12.07
C GLN A 336 2.43 -6.71 -13.09
N GLU A 337 1.43 -5.89 -12.81
CA GLU A 337 0.95 -4.86 -13.73
C GLU A 337 2.03 -3.82 -14.00
N THR A 338 2.84 -3.47 -13.01
CA THR A 338 3.99 -2.58 -13.25
C THR A 338 5.02 -3.19 -14.20
N ASN A 339 5.28 -4.50 -14.12
CA ASN A 339 6.13 -5.18 -15.09
C ASN A 339 5.52 -5.14 -16.50
N GLU A 340 4.21 -5.38 -16.61
CA GLU A 340 3.47 -5.36 -17.88
C GLU A 340 3.47 -3.96 -18.50
N ILE A 341 3.23 -2.90 -17.70
CA ILE A 341 3.36 -1.50 -18.11
C ILE A 341 4.77 -1.23 -18.66
N GLY A 342 5.82 -1.63 -17.94
CA GLY A 342 7.20 -1.44 -18.38
C GLY A 342 7.46 -2.07 -19.75
N ASN A 343 6.99 -3.31 -19.94
CA ASN A 343 7.15 -4.05 -21.19
C ASN A 343 6.37 -3.44 -22.36
N GLU A 344 5.09 -3.10 -22.16
CA GLU A 344 4.20 -2.58 -23.21
C GLU A 344 4.55 -1.15 -23.63
N LEU A 345 5.06 -0.33 -22.71
CA LEU A 345 5.43 1.06 -22.97
C LEU A 345 6.92 1.22 -23.32
N GLY A 346 7.72 0.16 -23.16
CA GLY A 346 9.16 0.19 -23.43
C GLY A 346 9.94 1.08 -22.47
N ILE A 347 9.49 1.17 -21.21
CA ILE A 347 10.10 1.97 -20.14
C ILE A 347 10.72 1.07 -19.05
N SER A 348 11.57 1.64 -18.21
CA SER A 348 12.12 0.88 -17.08
C SER A 348 11.02 0.53 -16.06
N GLN A 349 11.26 -0.51 -15.28
CA GLN A 349 10.40 -0.90 -14.16
C GLN A 349 10.15 0.26 -13.20
N GLU A 350 11.18 1.05 -12.90
CA GLU A 350 11.07 2.23 -12.05
C GLU A 350 10.20 3.31 -12.71
N GLY A 351 10.32 3.50 -14.03
CA GLY A 351 9.47 4.40 -14.80
C GLY A 351 8.01 3.95 -14.79
N ALA A 352 7.75 2.65 -14.96
CA ALA A 352 6.41 2.08 -14.90
C ALA A 352 5.79 2.22 -13.50
N LEU A 353 6.55 1.95 -12.44
CA LEU A 353 6.07 2.12 -11.06
C LEU A 353 5.76 3.58 -10.76
N GLY A 354 6.62 4.50 -11.23
CA GLY A 354 6.41 5.94 -11.12
C GLY A 354 5.17 6.42 -11.88
N MET A 355 4.91 5.85 -13.06
CA MET A 355 3.69 6.14 -13.83
C MET A 355 2.44 5.66 -13.09
N ALA A 356 2.44 4.44 -12.57
CA ALA A 356 1.33 3.90 -11.79
C ALA A 356 1.04 4.77 -10.56
N ASP A 357 2.07 5.14 -9.77
CA ASP A 357 1.92 6.05 -8.63
C ASP A 357 1.38 7.43 -9.04
N ALA A 358 1.88 8.00 -10.14
CA ALA A 358 1.38 9.29 -10.63
C ALA A 358 -0.11 9.23 -10.99
N LEU A 359 -0.55 8.17 -11.68
CA LEU A 359 -1.95 7.96 -12.06
C LEU A 359 -2.83 7.74 -10.81
N LEU A 360 -2.39 6.91 -9.87
CA LEU A 360 -3.06 6.70 -8.58
C LEU A 360 -3.23 8.01 -7.79
N LYS A 361 -2.21 8.89 -7.76
CA LYS A 361 -2.31 10.23 -7.13
C LYS A 361 -3.37 11.11 -7.75
N MET A 362 -3.60 10.96 -9.06
CA MET A 362 -4.63 11.70 -9.78
C MET A 362 -6.03 11.11 -9.57
N GLY A 363 -6.13 9.91 -8.99
CA GLY A 363 -7.38 9.25 -8.68
C GLY A 363 -7.71 8.07 -9.60
N PHE A 364 -6.73 7.57 -10.37
CA PHE A 364 -6.87 6.34 -11.15
C PHE A 364 -7.30 5.17 -10.23
N PRO A 365 -8.19 4.25 -10.68
CA PRO A 365 -8.80 3.27 -9.79
C PRO A 365 -7.75 2.24 -9.38
N PRO A 366 -7.51 2.05 -8.07
CA PRO A 366 -6.47 1.14 -7.58
C PRO A 366 -6.62 -0.31 -8.05
N GLU A 367 -7.84 -0.74 -8.34
CA GLU A 367 -8.20 -2.09 -8.78
C GLU A 367 -8.15 -2.30 -10.31
N GLN A 368 -7.64 -1.32 -11.08
CA GLN A 368 -7.63 -1.36 -12.54
C GLN A 368 -6.24 -1.06 -13.14
N LEU A 369 -5.16 -1.41 -12.44
CA LEU A 369 -3.80 -1.10 -12.90
C LEU A 369 -3.45 -1.77 -14.24
N ASP A 370 -4.09 -2.90 -14.55
CA ASP A 370 -3.99 -3.66 -15.80
C ASP A 370 -4.39 -2.84 -17.04
N ILE A 371 -5.36 -1.93 -16.90
CA ILE A 371 -5.76 -0.96 -17.94
C ILE A 371 -4.56 -0.15 -18.43
N ILE A 372 -3.61 0.19 -17.56
CA ILE A 372 -2.44 0.97 -17.94
C ILE A 372 -1.57 0.18 -18.92
N ALA A 373 -1.34 -1.11 -18.66
CA ALA A 373 -0.57 -1.97 -19.54
C ALA A 373 -1.33 -2.26 -20.84
N GLU A 374 -2.59 -2.71 -20.74
CA GLU A 374 -3.38 -3.12 -21.90
C GLU A 374 -3.53 -1.98 -22.92
N TYR A 375 -4.01 -0.84 -22.45
CA TYR A 375 -4.29 0.28 -23.33
C TYR A 375 -3.06 1.12 -23.63
N GLY A 376 -2.13 1.21 -22.67
CA GLY A 376 -0.83 1.81 -22.95
C GLY A 376 -0.11 1.09 -24.08
N GLY A 377 -0.13 -0.25 -24.10
CA GLY A 377 0.40 -1.04 -25.22
C GLY A 377 -0.31 -0.76 -26.55
N GLN A 378 -1.64 -0.58 -26.54
CA GLN A 378 -2.38 -0.20 -27.74
C GLN A 378 -1.97 1.18 -28.28
N LEU A 379 -1.79 2.15 -27.37
CA LEU A 379 -1.35 3.51 -27.71
C LEU A 379 0.12 3.51 -28.17
N THR A 380 1.00 2.74 -27.54
CA THR A 380 2.38 2.54 -28.00
C THR A 380 2.42 1.98 -29.42
N ARG A 381 1.59 0.95 -29.72
CA ARG A 381 1.41 0.43 -31.09
C ARG A 381 0.82 1.47 -32.04
N ALA A 382 0.03 2.40 -31.52
CA ALA A 382 -0.51 3.51 -32.28
C ALA A 382 0.53 4.62 -32.58
N GLY A 383 1.68 4.59 -31.90
CA GLY A 383 2.80 5.51 -32.12
C GLY A 383 3.03 6.51 -30.98
N TYR A 384 2.26 6.42 -29.90
CA TYR A 384 2.45 7.26 -28.71
C TYR A 384 3.64 6.78 -27.88
N ASN A 385 4.36 7.71 -27.27
CA ASN A 385 5.37 7.37 -26.27
C ASN A 385 4.76 7.26 -24.86
N ALA A 386 5.53 6.75 -23.90
CA ALA A 386 5.05 6.51 -22.54
C ALA A 386 4.53 7.78 -21.85
N GLU A 387 5.20 8.92 -22.04
CA GLU A 387 4.77 10.20 -21.47
C GLU A 387 3.43 10.67 -22.05
N GLU A 388 3.22 10.48 -23.35
CA GLU A 388 1.94 10.74 -24.02
C GLU A 388 0.84 9.80 -23.53
N VAL A 389 1.15 8.51 -23.36
CA VAL A 389 0.23 7.51 -22.79
C VAL A 389 -0.21 7.92 -21.39
N GLN A 390 0.74 8.28 -20.52
CA GLN A 390 0.45 8.74 -19.17
C GLN A 390 -0.42 10.00 -19.18
N ALA A 391 -0.16 10.95 -20.08
CA ALA A 391 -0.96 12.17 -20.21
C ALA A 391 -2.39 11.88 -20.67
N ILE A 392 -2.59 10.94 -21.61
CA ILE A 392 -3.92 10.51 -22.06
C ILE A 392 -4.70 9.88 -20.90
N MET A 393 -4.06 9.00 -20.12
CA MET A 393 -4.69 8.38 -18.96
C MET A 393 -5.00 9.40 -17.87
N ALA A 394 -4.09 10.35 -17.61
CA ALA A 394 -4.31 11.45 -16.68
C ALA A 394 -5.55 12.30 -17.06
N ALA A 395 -5.69 12.65 -18.33
CA ALA A 395 -6.86 13.37 -18.83
C ALA A 395 -8.15 12.54 -18.68
N GLY A 396 -8.08 11.22 -18.89
CA GLY A 396 -9.20 10.31 -18.62
C GLY A 396 -9.66 10.36 -17.16
N VAL A 397 -8.71 10.36 -16.22
CA VAL A 397 -8.99 10.49 -14.78
C VAL A 397 -9.66 11.83 -14.45
N GLU A 398 -9.13 12.95 -14.96
CA GLU A 398 -9.65 14.31 -14.70
C GLU A 398 -11.08 14.52 -15.22
N THR A 399 -11.42 13.93 -16.35
CA THR A 399 -12.76 14.05 -16.94
C THR A 399 -13.81 13.20 -16.22
N GLY A 400 -13.40 12.35 -15.26
CA GLY A 400 -14.28 11.43 -14.53
C GLY A 400 -14.99 10.41 -15.41
N THR A 401 -14.58 10.30 -16.68
CA THR A 401 -15.19 9.44 -17.68
C THR A 401 -14.44 8.11 -17.66
N TRP A 402 -14.75 7.28 -16.67
CA TRP A 402 -14.14 5.96 -16.48
C TRP A 402 -14.49 4.94 -17.56
N ASN A 403 -15.21 5.33 -18.62
CA ASN A 403 -15.23 4.59 -19.87
C ASN A 403 -13.96 4.90 -20.65
N ILE A 404 -12.83 4.42 -20.13
CA ILE A 404 -11.55 4.37 -20.83
C ILE A 404 -11.75 3.63 -22.16
N ASP A 405 -12.63 2.61 -22.21
CA ASP A 405 -13.14 2.02 -23.45
C ASP A 405 -13.70 3.04 -24.45
N ASN A 406 -14.53 4.00 -24.05
CA ASN A 406 -15.06 5.01 -24.98
C ASN A 406 -13.99 6.00 -25.43
N LEU A 407 -13.08 6.40 -24.53
CA LEU A 407 -11.95 7.26 -24.89
C LEU A 407 -11.06 6.56 -25.92
N LEU A 408 -10.86 5.26 -25.77
CA LEU A 408 -9.94 4.47 -26.58
C LEU A 408 -10.58 3.94 -27.86
N ASP A 409 -11.86 3.61 -27.85
CA ASP A 409 -12.66 3.45 -29.06
C ASP A 409 -12.67 4.76 -29.83
N GLY A 410 -12.82 5.91 -29.17
CA GLY A 410 -12.70 7.22 -29.80
C GLY A 410 -11.32 7.47 -30.42
N LEU A 411 -10.22 7.13 -29.73
CA LEU A 411 -8.87 7.27 -30.28
C LEU A 411 -8.57 6.27 -31.41
N LYS A 412 -9.08 5.04 -31.31
CA LYS A 412 -8.96 3.99 -32.34
C LYS A 412 -9.75 4.35 -33.58
N GLU A 413 -11.05 4.65 -33.43
CA GLU A 413 -11.90 5.14 -34.51
C GLU A 413 -11.31 6.40 -35.09
N GLY A 414 -10.80 7.30 -34.26
CA GLY A 414 -10.22 8.53 -34.75
C GLY A 414 -8.94 8.34 -35.55
N ARG A 415 -8.09 7.40 -35.14
CA ARG A 415 -6.94 6.96 -35.94
C ARG A 415 -7.38 6.36 -37.28
N VAL A 416 -8.40 5.50 -37.28
CA VAL A 416 -8.91 4.87 -38.51
C VAL A 416 -9.47 5.95 -39.46
N LYS A 417 -10.33 6.83 -38.96
CA LYS A 417 -10.94 7.93 -39.73
C LYS A 417 -9.90 8.91 -40.26
N ALA A 418 -8.95 9.33 -39.42
CA ALA A 418 -7.85 10.16 -39.84
C ALA A 418 -7.03 9.48 -40.95
N ALA A 419 -6.65 8.21 -40.78
CA ALA A 419 -5.91 7.47 -41.79
C ALA A 419 -6.68 7.33 -43.13
N GLU A 420 -8.01 7.15 -43.09
CA GLU A 420 -8.87 7.17 -44.28
C GLU A 420 -8.75 8.50 -45.04
N PHE A 421 -8.75 9.64 -44.33
CA PHE A 421 -8.58 10.96 -44.95
C PHE A 421 -7.20 11.17 -45.58
N GLY A 422 -6.18 10.38 -45.20
CA GLY A 422 -4.88 10.37 -45.86
C GLY A 422 -4.95 9.91 -47.32
N GLN A 423 -5.93 9.06 -47.65
CA GLN A 423 -6.20 8.59 -49.01
C GLN A 423 -7.01 9.61 -49.83
N GLY A 424 -7.63 10.58 -49.17
CA GLY A 424 -8.35 11.69 -49.79
C GLY A 424 -9.48 12.22 -48.90
N VAL A 425 -9.71 13.53 -48.93
CA VAL A 425 -10.79 14.18 -48.18
C VAL A 425 -12.07 14.23 -49.01
N ASP A 426 -13.12 13.56 -48.54
CA ASP A 426 -14.39 13.46 -49.23
C ASP A 426 -15.18 14.80 -49.23
N LYS A 427 -16.28 14.84 -50.00
CA LYS A 427 -17.10 16.05 -50.13
C LYS A 427 -17.76 16.45 -48.80
N ALA A 428 -18.22 15.47 -48.02
CA ALA A 428 -18.93 15.73 -46.77
C ALA A 428 -17.99 16.30 -45.70
N MET A 429 -16.72 15.90 -45.70
CA MET A 429 -15.70 16.49 -44.84
C MET A 429 -15.35 17.90 -45.29
N LYS A 430 -15.20 18.14 -46.59
CA LYS A 430 -14.95 19.50 -47.13
C LYS A 430 -16.05 20.50 -46.77
N GLU A 431 -17.31 20.08 -46.84
CA GLU A 431 -18.46 20.91 -46.46
C GLU A 431 -18.44 21.23 -44.94
N ALA A 432 -18.12 20.26 -44.08
CA ALA A 432 -18.04 20.49 -42.64
C ALA A 432 -16.87 21.38 -42.22
N LEU A 433 -15.82 21.46 -43.04
CA LEU A 433 -14.68 22.37 -42.82
C LEU A 433 -15.00 23.83 -43.16
N GLU A 434 -16.07 24.11 -43.94
CA GLU A 434 -16.41 25.47 -44.36
C GLU A 434 -16.61 26.39 -43.16
N GLY A 435 -15.97 27.56 -43.17
CA GLY A 435 -16.04 28.52 -42.06
C GLY A 435 -15.27 28.09 -40.80
N THR A 436 -14.39 27.10 -40.89
CA THR A 436 -13.34 26.83 -39.90
C THR A 436 -11.97 27.24 -40.44
N GLN A 437 -10.94 27.20 -39.58
CA GLN A 437 -9.55 27.46 -39.99
C GLN A 437 -8.86 26.20 -40.56
N ILE A 438 -9.54 25.06 -40.57
CA ILE A 438 -8.97 23.77 -40.96
C ILE A 438 -9.18 23.57 -42.47
N SER A 439 -8.09 23.35 -43.22
CA SER A 439 -8.15 23.11 -44.66
C SER A 439 -8.18 21.63 -45.03
N ALA A 440 -8.78 21.29 -46.18
CA ALA A 440 -8.80 19.91 -46.67
C ALA A 440 -7.38 19.35 -46.94
N GLU A 441 -6.44 20.19 -47.37
CA GLU A 441 -5.04 19.79 -47.53
C GLU A 441 -4.39 19.43 -46.19
N GLN A 442 -4.72 20.17 -45.13
CA GLN A 442 -4.22 19.90 -43.79
C GLN A 442 -4.80 18.61 -43.22
N VAL A 443 -6.10 18.36 -43.41
CA VAL A 443 -6.74 17.09 -43.05
C VAL A 443 -6.09 15.91 -43.78
N GLN A 444 -5.80 16.06 -45.07
CA GLN A 444 -5.13 15.00 -45.84
C GLN A 444 -3.71 14.73 -45.33
N LYS A 445 -2.94 15.78 -45.00
CA LYS A 445 -1.59 15.64 -44.43
C LYS A 445 -1.60 14.94 -43.08
N TRP A 446 -2.52 15.33 -42.19
CA TRP A 446 -2.71 14.62 -40.92
C TRP A 446 -3.03 13.16 -41.15
N GLY A 447 -3.95 12.86 -42.06
CA GLY A 447 -4.31 11.47 -42.36
C GLY A 447 -3.15 10.63 -42.90
N GLN A 448 -2.28 11.20 -43.73
CA GLN A 448 -1.06 10.54 -44.20
C GLN A 448 -0.07 10.26 -43.06
N ALA A 449 0.13 11.23 -42.18
CA ALA A 449 0.99 11.07 -41.00
C ALA A 449 0.44 10.00 -40.04
N VAL A 450 -0.87 10.00 -39.78
CA VAL A 450 -1.54 8.98 -38.95
C VAL A 450 -1.43 7.59 -39.58
N ALA A 451 -1.59 7.47 -40.89
CA ALA A 451 -1.45 6.19 -41.61
C ALA A 451 -0.01 5.64 -41.56
N ASN A 452 1.00 6.52 -41.62
CA ASN A 452 2.41 6.14 -41.48
C ASN A 452 2.79 5.74 -40.04
N GLY A 453 2.03 6.21 -39.05
CA GLY A 453 2.22 5.91 -37.64
C GLY A 453 3.47 6.58 -37.03
N GLY A 454 3.85 6.12 -35.83
CA GLY A 454 4.98 6.68 -35.09
C GLY A 454 4.75 8.12 -34.63
N LYS A 455 5.83 8.86 -34.37
CA LYS A 455 5.78 10.22 -33.80
C LYS A 455 5.00 11.21 -34.67
N GLU A 456 5.12 11.11 -35.99
CA GLU A 456 4.39 11.98 -36.92
C GLU A 456 2.87 11.72 -36.86
N GLY A 457 2.47 10.45 -36.72
CA GLY A 457 1.06 10.08 -36.54
C GLY A 457 0.49 10.54 -35.19
N SER A 458 1.23 10.38 -34.09
CA SER A 458 0.85 10.88 -32.76
C SER A 458 0.69 12.41 -32.76
N ALA A 459 1.66 13.13 -33.35
CA ALA A 459 1.61 14.59 -33.50
C ALA A 459 0.39 15.02 -34.31
N ALA A 460 0.10 14.33 -35.43
CA ALA A 460 -1.07 14.63 -36.26
C ALA A 460 -2.40 14.43 -35.50
N MET A 461 -2.53 13.39 -34.67
CA MET A 461 -3.72 13.20 -33.83
C MET A 461 -3.89 14.34 -32.80
N THR A 462 -2.77 14.78 -32.20
CA THR A 462 -2.76 15.91 -31.27
C THR A 462 -3.15 17.22 -31.97
N GLU A 463 -2.60 17.47 -33.16
CA GLU A 463 -2.93 18.64 -33.97
C GLU A 463 -4.40 18.66 -34.42
N ILE A 464 -4.98 17.49 -34.75
CA ILE A 464 -6.41 17.35 -35.04
C ILE A 464 -7.23 17.79 -33.82
N ALA A 465 -6.93 17.26 -32.63
CA ALA A 465 -7.66 17.60 -31.40
C ALA A 465 -7.53 19.10 -31.04
N GLN A 466 -6.32 19.67 -31.17
CA GLN A 466 -6.08 21.10 -30.95
C GLN A 466 -6.86 21.97 -31.95
N ALA A 467 -6.81 21.62 -33.23
CA ALA A 467 -7.52 22.36 -34.27
C ALA A 467 -9.04 22.34 -34.04
N LEU A 468 -9.60 21.21 -33.60
CA LEU A 468 -11.01 21.12 -33.20
C LEU A 468 -11.34 22.02 -32.01
N SER A 469 -10.48 22.06 -30.99
CA SER A 469 -10.70 22.93 -29.82
C SER A 469 -10.75 24.43 -30.16
N GLN A 470 -10.11 24.83 -31.27
CA GLN A 470 -10.07 26.20 -31.78
C GLN A 470 -11.25 26.55 -32.69
N VAL A 471 -12.17 25.62 -32.97
CA VAL A 471 -13.40 25.89 -33.73
C VAL A 471 -14.43 26.55 -32.81
N ASP A 472 -14.60 27.86 -32.89
CA ASP A 472 -15.50 28.63 -31.99
C ASP A 472 -16.95 28.15 -32.00
N ASP A 473 -17.47 27.75 -33.16
CA ASP A 473 -18.84 27.23 -33.30
C ASP A 473 -18.94 25.81 -32.74
N GLU A 474 -19.63 25.67 -31.59
CA GLU A 474 -19.81 24.38 -30.91
C GLU A 474 -20.52 23.32 -31.77
N THR A 475 -21.44 23.73 -32.65
CA THR A 475 -22.15 22.79 -33.53
C THR A 475 -21.20 22.23 -34.57
N LYS A 476 -20.38 23.09 -35.20
CA LYS A 476 -19.34 22.65 -36.14
C LYS A 476 -18.26 21.83 -35.47
N ARG A 477 -17.85 22.23 -34.26
CA ARG A 477 -16.86 21.49 -33.48
C ARG A 477 -17.32 20.06 -33.23
N ASN A 478 -18.58 19.88 -32.83
CA ASN A 478 -19.17 18.56 -32.61
C ASN A 478 -19.31 17.76 -33.92
N GLU A 479 -19.74 18.39 -35.00
CA GLU A 479 -19.83 17.74 -36.32
C GLU A 479 -18.46 17.21 -36.78
N LEU A 480 -17.43 18.05 -36.70
CA LEU A 480 -16.06 17.66 -37.06
C LEU A 480 -15.49 16.63 -36.08
N GLY A 481 -15.80 16.74 -34.79
CA GLY A 481 -15.44 15.74 -33.78
C GLY A 481 -15.98 14.36 -34.14
N VAL A 482 -17.26 14.26 -34.51
CA VAL A 482 -17.87 12.99 -34.94
C VAL A 482 -17.22 12.44 -36.22
N LYS A 483 -16.87 13.31 -37.17
CA LYS A 483 -16.17 12.90 -38.40
C LYS A 483 -14.76 12.38 -38.12
N PHE A 484 -14.06 12.98 -37.16
CA PHE A 484 -12.70 12.63 -36.83
C PHE A 484 -12.56 11.52 -35.80
N PHE A 485 -13.51 11.29 -34.89
CA PHE A 485 -13.35 10.39 -33.75
C PHE A 485 -14.51 9.40 -33.56
N GLY A 486 -15.53 9.43 -34.41
CA GLY A 486 -16.68 8.54 -34.26
C GLY A 486 -17.68 9.02 -33.20
N ARG A 487 -18.53 8.12 -32.71
CA ARG A 487 -19.60 8.42 -31.75
C ARG A 487 -19.23 8.04 -30.32
#